data_AF-A0A7S3V3Z0-F1
#
_entry.id   AF-A0A7S3V3Z0-F1
#
_cell.length_a   1.000
_cell.length_b   1.000
_cell.length_c   1.000
_cell.angle_alpha   90.00
_cell.angle_beta   90.00
_cell.angle_gamma   90.00
#
_symmetry.space_group_name_H-M   'P 1'
#
loop_
_entity.id
_entity.type
_entity.pdbx_description
1 polymer ?
#
loop_
_entity_poly.entity_id
_entity_poly.type
_entity_poly.pdbx_seq_one_letter_code
_entity_poly.pdbx_strand_id
1 'polypeptide(L)'
;NFGKVVSGGLILFKLAHRYLHKFLPHCLKKVNSVSHGLIRSGGSRASKSENGYLESATRRYMSVPYVGKDVPSAASEYSHPDILILLSLVAYHHGGLRKEDVLELVMMLKEKLKFQQGALREREAYRIFDRILSIGGHHHILPLHIIQPAEDPTILDELWHTIKYNPFAIS
;
A
#
# COMPACT_ATOMS: atom_id res chain seq x y z
N ASN A 1 -1.71 27.90 29.02
CA ASN A 1 -1.86 26.83 28.00
C ASN A 1 -0.60 25.99 27.72
N PHE A 2 0.60 26.37 28.17
CA PHE A 2 1.84 25.61 27.91
C PHE A 2 1.93 24.22 28.60
N GLY A 3 1.32 24.02 29.78
CA GLY A 3 1.39 22.73 30.50
C GLY A 3 0.65 21.55 29.84
N LYS A 4 -0.39 21.82 29.03
CA LYS A 4 -1.12 20.76 28.30
C LYS A 4 -0.34 20.26 27.07
N VAL A 5 0.45 21.12 26.44
CA VAL A 5 1.25 20.77 25.24
C VAL A 5 2.45 19.90 25.63
N VAL A 6 3.15 20.22 26.74
CA VAL A 6 4.26 19.41 27.26
C VAL A 6 3.77 18.01 27.67
N SER A 7 2.57 17.93 28.26
CA SER A 7 1.95 16.66 28.63
C SER A 7 1.61 15.80 27.40
N GLY A 8 1.09 16.41 26.32
CA GLY A 8 0.77 15.71 25.07
C GLY A 8 2.01 15.12 24.37
N GLY A 9 3.10 15.89 24.31
CA GLY A 9 4.37 15.41 23.74
C GLY A 9 4.95 14.21 24.50
N LEU A 10 4.86 14.22 25.84
CA LEU A 10 5.32 13.11 26.66
C LEU A 10 4.46 11.85 26.48
N ILE A 11 3.15 12.01 26.28
CA ILE A 11 2.24 10.90 25.98
C ILE A 11 2.60 10.28 24.63
N LEU A 12 2.82 11.11 23.60
CA LEU A 12 3.21 10.63 22.27
C LEU A 12 4.55 9.88 22.31
N PHE A 13 5.53 10.40 23.06
CA PHE A 13 6.82 9.74 23.24
C PHE A 13 6.68 8.38 23.95
N LYS A 14 5.91 8.31 25.04
CA LYS A 14 5.64 7.06 25.76
C LYS A 14 4.90 6.05 24.88
N LEU A 15 3.99 6.52 24.03
CA LEU A 15 3.31 5.71 23.05
C LEU A 15 4.31 5.16 22.03
N ALA A 16 5.08 6.02 21.37
CA ALA A 16 6.10 5.63 20.41
C ALA A 16 7.11 4.62 21.00
N HIS A 17 7.59 4.86 22.21
CA HIS A 17 8.46 3.94 22.93
C HIS A 17 7.81 2.56 23.13
N ARG A 18 6.51 2.51 23.51
CA ARG A 18 5.78 1.23 23.62
C ARG A 18 5.63 0.54 22.27
N TYR A 19 5.37 1.29 21.19
CA TYR A 19 5.28 0.72 19.84
C TYR A 19 6.61 0.10 19.41
N LEU A 20 7.70 0.84 19.58
CA LEU A 20 9.03 0.40 19.17
C LEU A 20 9.56 -0.77 20.03
N HIS A 21 9.33 -0.76 21.35
CA HIS A 21 9.91 -1.77 22.23
C HIS A 21 9.02 -3.01 22.47
N LYS A 22 7.69 -2.91 22.33
CA LYS A 22 6.79 -4.04 22.59
C LYS A 22 6.18 -4.62 21.32
N PHE A 23 5.60 -3.77 20.46
CA PHE A 23 4.82 -4.24 19.31
C PHE A 23 5.71 -4.55 18.11
N LEU A 24 6.67 -3.68 17.80
CA LEU A 24 7.55 -3.84 16.64
C LEU A 24 8.37 -5.15 16.64
N PRO A 25 9.11 -5.53 17.71
CA PRO A 25 9.89 -6.78 17.70
C PRO A 25 8.99 -8.01 17.58
N HIS A 26 7.77 -7.96 18.11
CA HIS A 26 6.79 -9.03 17.96
C HIS A 26 6.33 -9.19 16.50
N CYS A 27 6.09 -8.08 15.80
CA CYS A 27 5.70 -8.09 14.39
C CYS A 27 6.85 -8.55 13.49
N LEU A 28 8.07 -8.06 13.73
CA LEU A 28 9.26 -8.43 12.94
C LEU A 28 9.67 -9.89 13.11
N LYS A 29 9.34 -10.52 14.26
CA LYS A 29 9.58 -11.96 14.47
C LYS A 29 8.70 -12.83 13.55
N LYS A 30 7.55 -12.33 13.10
CA LYS A 30 6.64 -13.10 12.24
C LYS A 30 7.15 -13.10 10.80
N VAL A 31 7.09 -14.24 10.15
CA VAL A 31 7.53 -14.41 8.77
C VAL A 31 6.38 -14.02 7.83
N ASN A 32 6.65 -13.07 6.93
CA ASN A 32 5.73 -12.71 5.85
C ASN A 32 5.47 -13.94 4.96
N SER A 33 4.25 -14.09 4.45
CA SER A 33 3.74 -15.22 3.65
C SER A 33 3.59 -16.58 4.36
N VAL A 34 3.90 -16.69 5.65
CA VAL A 34 3.63 -17.90 6.47
C VAL A 34 2.72 -17.59 7.64
N SER A 35 2.98 -16.46 8.32
CA SER A 35 2.14 -16.01 9.45
C SER A 35 1.22 -14.87 9.07
N HIS A 36 1.64 -13.99 8.15
CA HIS A 36 0.86 -12.83 7.72
C HIS A 36 1.24 -12.45 6.28
N GLY A 37 0.37 -11.76 5.55
CA GLY A 37 0.69 -11.27 4.21
C GLY A 37 -0.44 -10.49 3.56
N LEU A 38 -0.18 -9.91 2.39
CA LEU A 38 -1.20 -9.25 1.57
C LEU A 38 -1.81 -10.25 0.59
N ILE A 39 -3.12 -10.15 0.40
CA ILE A 39 -3.81 -10.93 -0.64
C ILE A 39 -3.40 -10.34 -2.00
N ARG A 40 -2.64 -11.11 -2.78
CA ARG A 40 -2.25 -10.77 -4.16
C ARG A 40 -3.25 -11.41 -5.12
N SER A 41 -3.68 -10.65 -6.12
CA SER A 41 -4.74 -11.09 -7.05
C SER A 41 -4.41 -12.37 -7.83
N GLY A 42 -3.13 -12.74 -7.98
CA GLY A 42 -2.71 -13.94 -8.70
C GLY A 42 -2.60 -15.23 -7.85
N GLY A 43 -2.52 -15.11 -6.51
CA GLY A 43 -2.21 -16.25 -5.63
C GLY A 43 -3.43 -16.86 -4.94
N SER A 44 -4.52 -16.11 -4.84
CA SER A 44 -5.79 -16.63 -4.37
C SER A 44 -6.68 -16.80 -5.59
N ARG A 45 -6.85 -18.04 -6.04
CA ARG A 45 -8.08 -18.47 -6.73
C ARG A 45 -9.19 -17.65 -6.09
N ALA A 46 -9.86 -16.80 -6.87
CA ALA A 46 -10.93 -15.93 -6.42
C ALA A 46 -11.56 -16.53 -5.17
N SER A 47 -11.15 -16.06 -3.99
CA SER A 47 -11.69 -16.57 -2.75
C SER A 47 -13.05 -15.90 -2.64
N LYS A 48 -13.97 -16.36 -3.49
CA LYS A 48 -15.31 -16.63 -3.03
C LYS A 48 -15.05 -17.33 -1.70
N SER A 49 -15.29 -16.60 -0.61
CA SER A 49 -15.57 -17.23 0.67
C SER A 49 -16.45 -18.45 0.36
N GLU A 50 -16.24 -19.60 1.00
CA GLU A 50 -17.10 -20.77 0.80
C GLU A 50 -18.60 -20.42 0.89
N ASN A 51 -18.94 -19.27 1.50
CA ASN A 51 -20.27 -18.69 1.60
C ASN A 51 -20.67 -17.66 0.52
N GLY A 52 -19.93 -17.48 -0.58
CA GLY A 52 -20.30 -16.62 -1.70
C GLY A 52 -20.24 -15.10 -1.44
N TYR A 53 -19.83 -14.67 -0.25
CA TYR A 53 -19.64 -13.24 0.07
C TYR A 53 -18.37 -12.69 -0.58
N LEU A 54 -18.48 -11.46 -1.12
CA LEU A 54 -17.34 -10.68 -1.58
C LEU A 54 -16.42 -10.39 -0.39
N GLU A 55 -15.12 -10.64 -0.56
CA GLU A 55 -14.09 -10.27 0.41
C GLU A 55 -14.22 -8.79 0.80
N SER A 56 -14.22 -8.48 2.10
CA SER A 56 -14.31 -7.10 2.58
C SER A 56 -13.17 -6.26 2.01
N ALA A 57 -13.47 -5.02 1.57
CA ALA A 57 -12.46 -4.09 1.06
C ALA A 57 -11.29 -3.91 2.05
N THR A 58 -11.56 -3.88 3.36
CA THR A 58 -10.52 -3.80 4.40
C THR A 58 -9.58 -5.01 4.37
N ARG A 59 -10.12 -6.22 4.14
CA ARG A 59 -9.33 -7.46 4.07
C ARG A 59 -8.43 -7.50 2.83
N ARG A 60 -8.79 -6.77 1.79
CA ARG A 60 -7.96 -6.61 0.59
C ARG A 60 -6.72 -5.76 0.88
N TYR A 61 -6.83 -4.63 1.56
CA TYR A 61 -5.72 -3.68 1.72
C TYR A 61 -4.85 -3.91 2.97
N MET A 62 -5.34 -4.64 3.96
CA MET A 62 -4.64 -4.95 5.20
C MET A 62 -3.94 -6.30 5.15
N SER A 63 -2.89 -6.48 5.95
CA SER A 63 -2.27 -7.80 6.13
C SER A 63 -3.29 -8.76 6.74
N VAL A 64 -3.42 -9.95 6.15
CA VAL A 64 -4.23 -11.02 6.71
C VAL A 64 -3.33 -12.11 7.31
N PRO A 65 -3.80 -12.79 8.35
CA PRO A 65 -3.11 -13.94 8.91
C PRO A 65 -3.14 -15.14 7.98
N TYR A 66 -2.09 -15.97 7.99
CA TYR A 66 -1.96 -17.16 7.16
C TYR A 66 -1.88 -18.43 8.04
N VAL A 67 -2.53 -19.51 7.61
CA VAL A 67 -2.47 -20.84 8.29
C VAL A 67 -1.26 -21.65 7.79
N GLY A 68 -0.76 -21.34 6.59
CA GLY A 68 0.39 -21.96 5.96
C GLY A 68 0.95 -21.07 4.85
N LYS A 69 1.93 -21.58 4.11
CA LYS A 69 2.54 -20.83 3.00
C LYS A 69 1.48 -20.39 1.99
N ASP A 70 1.28 -19.08 1.87
CA ASP A 70 0.36 -18.44 0.93
C ASP A 70 -1.14 -18.79 1.10
N VAL A 71 -1.54 -19.38 2.23
CA VAL A 71 -2.93 -19.74 2.53
C VAL A 71 -3.51 -18.82 3.61
N PRO A 72 -4.43 -17.91 3.24
CA PRO A 72 -5.01 -16.98 4.21
C PRO A 72 -5.95 -17.69 5.19
N SER A 73 -5.86 -17.29 6.45
CA SER A 73 -6.75 -17.73 7.53
C SER A 73 -8.08 -16.98 7.47
N ALA A 74 -9.15 -17.68 7.86
CA ALA A 74 -10.47 -17.09 8.11
C ALA A 74 -10.57 -16.39 9.48
N ALA A 75 -9.62 -16.64 10.40
CA ALA A 75 -9.65 -16.14 11.77
C ALA A 75 -8.74 -14.92 11.98
N SER A 76 -9.12 -14.01 12.89
CA SER A 76 -8.35 -12.81 13.24
C SER A 76 -7.40 -13.09 14.41
N GLU A 77 -6.26 -13.72 14.14
CA GLU A 77 -5.17 -13.83 15.15
C GLU A 77 -4.50 -12.48 15.47
N TYR A 78 -4.80 -11.43 14.68
CA TYR A 78 -4.26 -10.07 14.82
C TYR A 78 -5.34 -9.02 15.07
N SER A 79 -6.30 -9.32 15.94
CA SER A 79 -7.43 -8.42 16.24
C SER A 79 -7.03 -7.05 16.81
N HIS A 80 -5.78 -6.90 17.28
CA HIS A 80 -5.30 -5.61 17.75
C HIS A 80 -4.97 -4.69 16.56
N PRO A 81 -5.62 -3.51 16.42
CA PRO A 81 -5.43 -2.64 15.27
C PRO A 81 -3.96 -2.19 15.09
N ASP A 82 -3.24 -1.90 16.18
CA ASP A 82 -1.82 -1.52 16.09
C ASP A 82 -0.92 -2.62 15.51
N ILE A 83 -1.14 -3.87 15.90
CA ILE A 83 -0.37 -5.01 15.39
C ILE A 83 -0.71 -5.22 13.92
N LEU A 84 -1.98 -5.08 13.56
CA LEU A 84 -2.44 -5.19 12.18
C LEU A 84 -1.85 -4.11 11.27
N ILE A 85 -1.75 -2.86 11.74
CA ILE A 85 -1.12 -1.76 11.00
C ILE A 85 0.37 -2.05 10.79
N LEU A 86 1.08 -2.48 11.82
CA LEU A 86 2.51 -2.80 11.72
C LEU A 86 2.77 -3.98 10.80
N LEU A 87 2.00 -5.06 10.91
CA LEU A 87 2.10 -6.21 10.01
C LEU A 87 1.73 -5.83 8.57
N SER A 88 0.78 -4.92 8.37
CA SER A 88 0.46 -4.39 7.02
C SER A 88 1.64 -3.63 6.44
N LEU A 89 2.24 -2.73 7.22
CA LEU A 89 3.43 -1.98 6.81
C LEU A 89 4.59 -2.91 6.46
N VAL A 90 4.88 -3.90 7.31
CA VAL A 90 5.94 -4.88 7.10
C VAL A 90 5.65 -5.77 5.88
N ALA A 91 4.38 -6.12 5.65
CA ALA A 91 3.97 -6.89 4.47
C ALA A 91 4.17 -6.08 3.17
N TYR A 92 3.84 -4.78 3.14
CA TYR A 92 4.17 -3.90 2.02
C TYR A 92 5.67 -3.68 1.87
N HIS A 93 6.42 -3.61 2.97
CA HIS A 93 7.87 -3.47 2.93
C HIS A 93 8.56 -4.67 2.28
N HIS A 94 8.17 -5.89 2.65
CA HIS A 94 8.75 -7.11 2.08
C HIS A 94 8.17 -7.46 0.70
N GLY A 95 6.85 -7.29 0.52
CA GLY A 95 6.13 -7.71 -0.69
C GLY A 95 6.14 -6.67 -1.82
N GLY A 96 6.38 -5.41 -1.47
CA GLY A 96 6.18 -4.25 -2.31
C GLY A 96 4.70 -3.93 -2.56
N LEU A 97 4.45 -2.85 -3.30
CA LEU A 97 3.12 -2.52 -3.82
C LEU A 97 2.60 -3.62 -4.74
N ARG A 98 1.28 -3.78 -4.82
CA ARG A 98 0.65 -4.71 -5.78
C ARG A 98 0.42 -4.01 -7.12
N LYS A 99 0.32 -4.81 -8.20
CA LYS A 99 0.01 -4.28 -9.54
C LYS A 99 -1.33 -3.55 -9.55
N GLU A 100 -2.31 -4.08 -8.80
CA GLU A 100 -3.64 -3.48 -8.68
C GLU A 100 -3.59 -2.13 -7.95
N ASP A 101 -2.73 -1.99 -6.94
CA ASP A 101 -2.58 -0.71 -6.21
C ASP A 101 -1.96 0.36 -7.11
N VAL A 102 -1.01 -0.01 -7.99
CA VAL A 102 -0.41 0.90 -8.98
C VAL A 102 -1.44 1.32 -10.03
N LEU A 103 -2.27 0.38 -10.51
CA LEU A 103 -3.37 0.70 -11.42
C LEU A 103 -4.36 1.69 -10.79
N GLU A 104 -4.79 1.42 -9.55
CA GLU A 104 -5.71 2.28 -8.80
C GLU A 104 -5.11 3.68 -8.58
N LEU A 105 -3.81 3.76 -8.26
CA LEU A 105 -3.08 5.02 -8.13
C LEU A 105 -3.08 5.82 -9.44
N VAL A 106 -2.75 5.20 -10.57
CA VAL A 106 -2.75 5.87 -11.88
C VAL A 106 -4.15 6.34 -12.25
N MET A 107 -5.17 5.51 -12.03
CA MET A 107 -6.58 5.88 -12.27
C MET A 107 -7.00 7.07 -11.40
N MET A 108 -6.65 7.07 -10.12
CA MET A 108 -6.91 8.18 -9.21
C MET A 108 -6.21 9.47 -9.68
N LEU A 109 -4.94 9.38 -10.12
CA LEU A 109 -4.20 10.52 -10.65
C LEU A 109 -4.83 11.05 -11.95
N LYS A 110 -5.30 10.17 -12.83
CA LYS A 110 -6.03 10.57 -14.05
C LYS A 110 -7.34 11.28 -13.72
N GLU A 111 -8.10 10.78 -12.75
CA GLU A 111 -9.32 11.46 -12.29
C GLU A 111 -8.98 12.83 -11.69
N LYS A 112 -8.00 12.91 -10.78
CA LYS A 112 -7.54 14.20 -10.23
C LYS A 112 -7.08 15.17 -11.32
N LEU A 113 -6.42 14.67 -12.37
CA LEU A 113 -5.99 15.49 -13.50
C LEU A 113 -7.17 16.15 -14.24
N LYS A 114 -8.33 15.49 -14.32
CA LYS A 114 -9.55 16.03 -14.94
C LYS A 114 -10.16 17.16 -14.11
N PHE A 115 -10.14 17.04 -12.79
CA PHE A 115 -10.72 18.04 -11.88
C PHE A 115 -9.81 19.25 -11.64
N GLN A 116 -8.50 19.11 -11.82
CA GLN A 116 -7.53 20.19 -11.64
C GLN A 116 -7.58 21.20 -12.80
N GLN A 117 -7.63 22.49 -12.44
CA GLN A 117 -7.63 23.60 -13.38
C GLN A 117 -6.20 24.04 -13.71
N GLY A 118 -5.99 24.66 -14.88
CA GLY A 118 -4.68 25.18 -15.31
C GLY A 118 -3.99 24.36 -16.41
N ALA A 119 -2.78 24.80 -16.77
CA ALA A 119 -1.96 24.15 -17.81
C ALA A 119 -1.54 22.73 -17.36
N LEU A 120 -1.50 21.78 -18.31
CA LEU A 120 -1.31 20.35 -18.00
C LEU A 120 -0.09 20.07 -17.13
N ARG A 121 1.03 20.75 -17.37
CA ARG A 121 2.30 20.56 -16.64
C ARG A 121 2.31 21.16 -15.24
N GLU A 122 1.42 22.11 -14.95
CA GLU A 122 1.32 22.78 -13.66
C GLU A 122 0.39 22.05 -12.69
N ARG A 123 -0.47 21.17 -13.22
CA ARG A 123 -1.39 20.35 -12.42
C ARG A 123 -0.61 19.42 -11.49
N GLU A 124 -0.99 19.40 -10.22
CA GLU A 124 -0.31 18.59 -9.20
C GLU A 124 -0.30 17.10 -9.54
N ALA A 125 -1.40 16.57 -10.09
CA ALA A 125 -1.49 15.15 -10.46
C ALA A 125 -0.46 14.78 -11.54
N TYR A 126 -0.22 15.68 -12.50
CA TYR A 126 0.78 15.49 -13.54
C TYR A 126 2.19 15.52 -12.95
N ARG A 127 2.48 16.46 -12.05
CA ARG A 127 3.79 16.59 -11.38
C ARG A 127 4.11 15.41 -10.49
N ILE A 128 3.12 14.84 -9.79
CA ILE A 128 3.29 13.64 -8.99
C ILE A 128 3.66 12.46 -9.90
N PHE A 129 2.94 12.27 -11.01
CA PHE A 129 3.26 11.21 -11.95
C PHE A 129 4.65 11.39 -12.59
N ASP A 130 5.02 12.61 -12.96
CA ASP A 130 6.35 12.93 -13.49
C ASP A 130 7.47 12.69 -12.46
N ARG A 131 7.22 13.00 -11.19
CA ARG A 131 8.12 12.63 -10.08
C ARG A 131 8.29 11.12 -9.98
N ILE A 132 7.20 10.37 -10.06
CA ILE A 132 7.23 8.90 -10.02
C ILE A 132 8.08 8.35 -11.18
N LEU A 133 7.89 8.87 -12.41
CA LEU A 133 8.66 8.47 -13.58
C LEU A 133 10.15 8.82 -13.48
N SER A 134 10.47 10.01 -12.96
CA SER A 134 11.86 10.46 -12.80
C SER A 134 12.63 9.64 -11.76
N ILE A 135 11.99 9.26 -10.65
CA ILE A 135 12.55 8.32 -9.68
C ILE A 135 12.81 6.95 -10.33
N GLY A 136 11.96 6.57 -11.28
CA GLY A 136 12.08 5.33 -12.02
C GLY A 136 13.11 5.28 -13.12
N GLY A 137 13.65 6.43 -13.54
CA GLY A 137 14.53 6.52 -14.70
C GLY A 137 13.83 6.19 -16.03
N HIS A 138 12.50 6.25 -16.09
CA HIS A 138 11.72 5.88 -17.26
C HIS A 138 11.04 7.10 -17.88
N HIS A 139 11.77 7.78 -18.77
CA HIS A 139 11.24 8.88 -19.58
C HIS A 139 10.49 8.40 -20.83
N HIS A 140 10.56 7.09 -21.14
CA HIS A 140 9.91 6.51 -22.33
C HIS A 140 8.44 6.17 -22.09
N ILE A 141 7.98 6.16 -20.83
CA ILE A 141 6.59 5.89 -20.50
C ILE A 141 5.74 7.10 -20.86
N LEU A 142 4.59 6.83 -21.48
CA LEU A 142 3.69 7.87 -21.94
C LEU A 142 3.21 8.75 -20.77
N PRO A 143 3.11 10.07 -20.96
CA PRO A 143 2.62 11.00 -19.94
C PRO A 143 1.19 10.69 -19.51
N LEU A 144 0.85 11.00 -18.26
CA LEU A 144 -0.40 10.62 -17.57
C LEU A 144 -1.69 10.87 -18.37
N HIS A 145 -1.75 11.92 -19.19
CA HIS A 145 -2.93 12.23 -20.00
C HIS A 145 -3.20 11.27 -21.17
N ILE A 146 -2.18 10.54 -21.64
CA ILE A 146 -2.26 9.63 -22.79
C ILE A 146 -2.30 8.18 -22.31
N ILE A 147 -1.63 7.86 -21.20
CA ILE A 147 -1.51 6.47 -20.73
C ILE A 147 -2.88 5.82 -20.53
N GLN A 148 -3.10 4.65 -21.14
CA GLN A 148 -4.29 3.82 -20.96
C GLN A 148 -3.89 2.52 -20.25
N PRO A 149 -3.74 2.55 -18.92
CA PRO A 149 -3.20 1.41 -18.17
C PRO A 149 -4.13 0.18 -18.16
N ALA A 150 -5.40 0.35 -18.56
CA ALA A 150 -6.35 -0.74 -18.71
C ALA A 150 -6.22 -1.48 -20.06
N GLU A 151 -5.65 -0.83 -21.08
CA GLU A 151 -5.56 -1.36 -22.45
C GLU A 151 -4.17 -1.97 -22.71
N ASP A 152 -3.12 -1.43 -22.08
CA ASP A 152 -1.76 -1.93 -22.23
C ASP A 152 -1.17 -2.44 -20.90
N PRO A 153 -1.15 -3.77 -20.67
CA PRO A 153 -0.63 -4.35 -19.44
C PRO A 153 0.89 -4.25 -19.34
N THR A 154 1.61 -4.02 -20.45
CA THR A 154 3.08 -3.95 -20.44
C THR A 154 3.57 -2.70 -19.73
N ILE A 155 2.90 -1.56 -19.97
CA ILE A 155 3.20 -0.29 -19.31
C ILE A 155 2.95 -0.38 -17.80
N LEU A 156 1.86 -1.05 -17.40
CA LEU A 156 1.56 -1.25 -15.98
C LEU A 156 2.62 -2.12 -15.31
N ASP A 157 3.11 -3.15 -16.00
CA ASP A 157 4.17 -4.02 -15.48
C ASP A 157 5.49 -3.28 -15.32
N GLU A 158 5.89 -2.48 -16.32
CA GLU A 158 7.07 -1.62 -16.21
C GLU A 158 6.95 -0.66 -15.02
N LEU A 159 5.87 0.13 -14.95
CA LEU A 159 5.61 1.05 -13.83
C LEU A 159 5.60 0.32 -12.48
N TRP A 160 5.01 -0.86 -12.43
CA TRP A 160 4.97 -1.65 -11.20
C TRP A 160 6.37 -2.06 -10.77
N HIS A 161 7.21 -2.58 -11.67
CA HIS A 161 8.58 -2.99 -11.34
C HIS A 161 9.41 -1.84 -10.78
N THR A 162 9.19 -0.63 -11.29
CA THR A 162 9.84 0.59 -10.85
C THR A 162 9.43 1.04 -9.46
N ILE A 163 8.11 1.06 -9.18
CA ILE A 163 7.55 1.65 -7.97
C ILE A 163 7.48 0.63 -6.83
N LYS A 164 7.51 -0.67 -7.13
CA LYS A 164 7.26 -1.77 -6.19
C LYS A 164 7.94 -1.61 -4.83
N TYR A 165 9.22 -1.20 -4.80
CA TYR A 165 10.01 -1.06 -3.58
C TYR A 165 10.32 0.39 -3.20
N ASN A 166 9.74 1.38 -3.89
CA ASN A 166 10.00 2.78 -3.62
C ASN A 166 8.79 3.49 -3.00
N PRO A 167 8.63 3.45 -1.66
CA PRO A 167 7.49 4.08 -0.99
C PRO A 167 7.52 5.61 -1.04
N PHE A 168 8.70 6.22 -1.30
CA PHE A 168 8.85 7.67 -1.35
C PHE A 168 8.41 8.29 -2.67
N ALA A 169 8.11 7.48 -3.69
CA ALA A 169 7.65 7.98 -4.98
C ALA A 169 6.30 8.72 -4.89
N ILE A 170 5.51 8.45 -3.85
CA ILE A 170 4.14 8.95 -3.69
C ILE A 170 4.06 10.17 -2.74
N SER A 171 5.13 10.48 -1.99
CA SER A 171 5.21 11.62 -1.05
C SER A 171 5.80 12.87 -1.69
#